data_AF-A0A2G9HFT0-F1
#
_entry.id   AF-A0A2G9HFT0-F1
#
_cell.length_a   1.000
_cell.length_b   1.000
_cell.length_c   1.000
_cell.angle_alpha   90.00
_cell.angle_beta   90.00
_cell.angle_gamma   90.00
#
_symmetry.space_group_name_H-M   'P 1'
#
loop_
_entity.id
_entity.type
_entity.pdbx_description
1 polymer ?
#
loop_
_entity_poly.entity_id
_entity_poly.type
_entity_poly.pdbx_seq_one_letter_code
_entity_poly.pdbx_strand_id
1 'polypeptide(L)'
;MIEISIILVHLSPSLASQVFINAKMLGMMSKGFGWIVTSKTMNFLDSLDSSVYVSMQGVMGFKSNVSESSKIQNLTLSWTREFHQSEPGVEIKELNSFGVGAYNAASALAEAIESTGMKHSENWAEGAGLNLLGLGTLRVSNIGSAILSKITSSQFREFVEQFQPQDTYEILNVIGRGKRRVGFWNSAYGLMTEVNPSINSSSKILETIIWPGFSLAAPESWLFQMSGKSFRIGVPVNGGFPEPVNLYHDQQNNKTTFGGFCIDVFQAAVDRLLFEISFEYVPFYNHYGSYSDLVYQVYLEEKDYKVMRPDL
;
A
#
# COMPACT_ATOMS: atom_id res chain seq x y z
N MET A 1 7.40 27.82 -3.96
CA MET A 1 7.27 27.69 -2.48
C MET A 1 6.50 26.41 -2.31
N ILE A 2 7.14 25.30 -1.92
CA ILE A 2 6.61 23.93 -2.09
C ILE A 2 5.11 23.90 -1.77
N GLU A 3 4.31 23.80 -2.82
CA GLU A 3 2.86 23.69 -2.69
C GLU A 3 2.52 22.34 -2.05
N ILE A 4 1.97 22.46 -0.84
CA ILE A 4 1.25 21.49 -0.02
C ILE A 4 1.01 20.14 -0.70
N SER A 5 1.66 19.08 -0.19
CA SER A 5 1.60 17.73 -0.74
C SER A 5 0.98 16.76 0.28
N ILE A 6 -0.12 16.12 -0.10
CA ILE A 6 -0.55 14.87 0.54
C ILE A 6 0.32 13.75 -0.06
N ILE A 7 1.05 13.04 0.79
CA ILE A 7 2.00 12.01 0.39
C ILE A 7 1.45 10.65 0.83
N LEU A 8 1.23 9.78 -0.14
CA LEU A 8 0.86 8.39 0.08
C LEU A 8 2.12 7.53 0.22
N VAL A 9 2.24 6.79 1.31
CA VAL A 9 3.39 5.93 1.62
C VAL A 9 2.96 4.47 1.55
N HIS A 10 3.44 3.79 0.52
CA HIS A 10 3.32 2.34 0.34
C HIS A 10 4.70 1.68 0.33
N LEU A 11 5.30 1.54 1.52
CA LEU A 11 6.65 1.00 1.71
C LEU A 11 6.66 -0.12 2.75
N SER A 12 7.76 -0.86 2.84
CA SER A 12 8.00 -1.74 4.00
C SER A 12 8.16 -0.91 5.28
N PRO A 13 7.91 -1.48 6.47
CA PRO A 13 8.07 -0.76 7.73
C PRO A 13 9.47 -0.14 7.90
N SER A 14 10.53 -0.84 7.47
CA SER A 14 11.91 -0.37 7.56
C SER A 14 12.19 0.84 6.66
N LEU A 15 11.71 0.82 5.41
CA LEU A 15 11.87 1.94 4.48
C LEU A 15 11.00 3.13 4.88
N ALA A 16 9.76 2.88 5.29
CA ALA A 16 8.87 3.92 5.81
C ALA A 16 9.48 4.62 7.02
N SER A 17 10.13 3.86 7.93
CA SER A 17 10.82 4.41 9.09
C SER A 17 11.90 5.42 8.69
N GLN A 18 12.74 5.07 7.70
CA GLN A 18 13.77 5.98 7.18
C GLN A 18 13.15 7.23 6.54
N VAL A 19 12.07 7.06 5.78
CA VAL A 19 11.34 8.18 5.16
C VAL A 19 10.83 9.15 6.22
N PHE A 20 10.17 8.68 7.29
CA PHE A 20 9.61 9.57 8.30
C PHE A 20 10.67 10.26 9.17
N ILE A 21 11.77 9.58 9.48
CA ILE A 21 12.92 10.20 10.15
C ILE A 21 13.48 11.35 9.29
N ASN A 22 13.71 11.10 7.99
CA ASN A 22 14.23 12.11 7.07
C ASN A 22 13.23 13.24 6.82
N ALA A 23 11.95 12.92 6.61
CA ALA A 23 10.89 13.90 6.43
C ALA A 23 10.81 14.86 7.63
N LYS A 24 10.93 14.34 8.86
CA LYS A 24 10.99 15.17 10.05
C LYS A 24 12.22 16.08 10.07
N MET A 25 13.41 15.57 9.74
CA MET A 25 14.64 16.37 9.69
C MET A 25 14.56 17.49 8.64
N LEU A 26 13.90 17.23 7.51
CA LEU A 26 13.69 18.19 6.42
C LEU A 26 12.52 19.15 6.68
N GLY A 27 11.86 19.08 7.84
CA GLY A 27 10.72 19.93 8.17
C GLY A 27 9.41 19.55 7.48
N MET A 28 9.35 18.42 6.78
CA MET A 28 8.16 17.93 6.06
C MET A 28 7.10 17.29 6.98
N MET A 29 7.30 17.36 8.30
CA MET A 29 6.34 16.99 9.34
C MET A 29 5.71 18.23 10.02
N SER A 30 5.72 19.38 9.34
CA SER A 30 5.11 20.63 9.78
C SER A 30 3.69 20.82 9.23
N LYS A 31 3.01 21.88 9.70
CA LYS A 31 1.74 22.32 9.14
C LYS A 31 1.85 22.51 7.63
N GLY A 32 0.87 22.01 6.88
CA GLY A 32 0.86 22.05 5.41
C GLY A 32 1.28 20.74 4.74
N PHE A 33 1.72 19.73 5.49
CA PHE A 33 1.97 18.39 4.94
C PHE A 33 0.91 17.39 5.37
N GLY A 34 0.55 16.47 4.48
CA GLY A 34 -0.34 15.34 4.78
C GLY A 34 0.36 14.04 4.47
N TRP A 35 0.27 13.06 5.37
CA TRP A 35 0.89 11.75 5.18
C TRP A 35 -0.15 10.67 5.39
N ILE A 36 -0.31 9.82 4.39
CA ILE A 36 -1.23 8.68 4.41
C ILE A 36 -0.41 7.41 4.24
N VAL A 37 -0.52 6.48 5.19
CA VAL A 37 0.24 5.23 5.21
C VAL A 37 -0.68 4.05 4.95
N THR A 38 -0.28 3.19 4.02
CA THR A 38 -1.01 1.94 3.74
C THR A 38 -0.81 0.87 4.82
N SER A 39 -1.67 -0.15 4.82
CA SER A 39 -1.60 -1.29 5.73
C SER A 39 -0.27 -2.02 5.74
N LYS A 40 0.47 -1.99 4.62
CA LYS A 40 1.81 -2.56 4.50
C LYS A 40 2.78 -2.09 5.59
N THR A 41 2.69 -0.82 5.99
CA THR A 41 3.47 -0.28 7.11
C THR A 41 2.62 -0.21 8.38
N MET A 42 1.36 0.22 8.28
CA MET A 42 0.53 0.50 9.47
C MET A 42 0.25 -0.75 10.33
N ASN A 43 0.23 -1.94 9.73
CA ASN A 43 0.09 -3.22 10.45
C ASN A 43 1.25 -3.53 11.39
N PHE A 44 2.38 -2.83 11.25
CA PHE A 44 3.59 -2.99 12.06
C PHE A 44 3.87 -1.80 12.96
N LEU A 45 2.94 -0.83 13.05
CA LEU A 45 3.15 0.42 13.80
C LEU A 45 3.56 0.18 15.26
N ASP A 46 3.02 -0.86 15.92
CA ASP A 46 3.32 -1.18 17.33
C ASP A 46 4.70 -1.79 17.56
N SER A 47 5.32 -2.28 16.47
CA SER A 47 6.66 -2.88 16.45
C SER A 47 7.74 -1.87 16.02
N LEU A 48 7.35 -0.65 15.64
CA LEU A 48 8.31 0.39 15.26
C LEU A 48 8.99 0.97 16.50
N ASP A 49 10.25 1.37 16.34
CA ASP A 49 11.01 2.05 17.37
C ASP A 49 10.33 3.35 17.81
N SER A 50 10.49 3.68 19.09
CA SER A 50 9.87 4.89 19.65
C SER A 50 10.33 6.18 18.95
N SER A 51 11.56 6.23 18.42
CA SER A 51 12.08 7.36 17.63
C SER A 51 11.35 7.53 16.31
N VAL A 52 11.07 6.41 15.61
CA VAL A 52 10.26 6.38 14.39
C VAL A 52 8.84 6.84 14.69
N TYR A 53 8.25 6.33 15.76
CA TYR A 53 6.90 6.70 16.18
C TYR A 53 6.75 8.22 16.35
N VAL A 54 7.72 8.85 17.04
CA VAL A 54 7.76 10.29 17.27
C VAL A 54 8.06 11.08 15.98
N SER A 55 8.65 10.44 14.97
CA SER A 55 8.83 11.04 13.64
C SER A 55 7.54 11.09 12.83
N MET A 56 6.59 10.19 13.13
CA MET A 56 5.31 10.02 12.44
C MET A 56 4.17 10.88 13.02
N GLN A 57 4.47 11.94 13.79
CA GLN A 57 3.45 12.78 14.40
C GLN A 57 2.48 13.36 13.37
N GLY A 58 1.19 13.06 13.53
CA GLY A 58 0.11 13.52 12.66
C GLY A 58 -0.08 12.70 11.38
N VAL A 59 0.65 11.60 11.21
CA VAL A 59 0.43 10.66 10.10
C VAL A 59 -0.92 9.97 10.26
N MET A 60 -1.65 9.82 9.15
CA MET A 60 -2.81 8.96 9.05
C MET A 60 -2.40 7.64 8.40
N GLY A 61 -2.99 6.52 8.80
CA GLY A 61 -2.80 5.27 8.07
C GLY A 61 -3.94 4.28 8.24
N PHE A 62 -3.94 3.28 7.36
CA PHE A 62 -4.93 2.20 7.34
C PHE A 62 -4.32 0.95 7.94
N LYS A 63 -4.82 0.47 9.08
CA LYS A 63 -4.44 -0.82 9.66
C LYS A 63 -5.51 -1.84 9.28
N SER A 64 -5.09 -3.02 8.85
CA SER A 64 -5.93 -4.20 8.71
C SER A 64 -6.78 -4.43 9.97
N ASN A 65 -8.11 -4.44 9.87
CA ASN A 65 -8.96 -4.75 11.01
C ASN A 65 -8.88 -6.26 11.28
N VAL A 66 -8.50 -6.61 12.50
CA VAL A 66 -8.51 -7.99 12.99
C VAL A 66 -9.55 -8.01 14.09
N SER A 67 -10.60 -8.82 13.95
CA SER A 67 -11.70 -8.76 14.90
C SER A 67 -11.22 -9.30 16.24
N GLU A 68 -11.45 -8.55 17.31
CA GLU A 68 -11.15 -9.06 18.64
C GLU A 68 -12.01 -10.30 18.91
N SER A 69 -11.35 -11.45 19.01
CA SER A 69 -11.99 -12.72 19.35
C SER A 69 -11.19 -13.40 20.45
N SER A 70 -11.89 -14.18 21.29
CA SER A 70 -11.25 -14.98 22.34
C SER A 70 -10.21 -15.95 21.77
N LYS A 71 -10.39 -16.42 20.53
CA LYS A 71 -9.41 -17.26 19.83
C LYS A 71 -8.11 -16.51 19.55
N ILE A 72 -8.16 -15.27 19.03
CA ILE A 72 -6.97 -14.46 18.76
C ILE A 72 -6.26 -14.09 20.07
N GLN A 73 -7.02 -13.75 21.09
CA GLN A 73 -6.46 -13.44 22.41
C GLN A 73 -5.74 -14.66 23.00
N ASN A 74 -6.37 -15.83 22.98
CA ASN A 74 -5.76 -17.08 23.43
C ASN A 74 -4.51 -17.45 22.63
N LEU A 75 -4.54 -17.26 21.31
CA LEU A 75 -3.38 -17.48 20.45
C LEU A 75 -2.24 -16.52 20.81
N THR A 76 -2.54 -15.23 20.95
CA THR A 76 -1.55 -14.20 21.33
C THR A 76 -0.94 -14.51 22.68
N LEU A 77 -1.74 -14.89 23.69
CA LEU A 77 -1.25 -15.28 25.01
C LEU A 77 -0.35 -16.52 24.97
N SER A 78 -0.76 -17.55 24.22
CA SER A 78 0.02 -18.78 24.06
C SER A 78 1.36 -18.49 23.38
N TRP A 79 1.33 -17.71 22.30
CA TRP A 79 2.51 -17.29 21.56
C TRP A 79 3.46 -16.46 22.42
N THR A 80 2.93 -15.51 23.18
CA THR A 80 3.69 -14.66 24.11
C THR A 80 4.37 -15.50 25.19
N ARG A 81 3.68 -16.50 25.75
CA ARG A 81 4.25 -17.41 26.76
C ARG A 81 5.41 -18.25 26.21
N GLU A 82 5.27 -18.82 25.02
CA GLU A 82 6.32 -19.63 24.39
C GLU A 82 7.56 -18.77 24.07
N PHE A 83 7.36 -17.59 23.47
CA PHE A 83 8.47 -16.70 23.13
C PHE A 83 9.15 -16.07 24.34
N HIS A 84 8.44 -15.80 25.43
CA HIS A 84 9.11 -15.33 26.66
C HIS A 84 10.05 -16.38 27.24
N GLN A 85 9.79 -17.68 27.04
CA GLN A 85 10.67 -18.74 27.51
C GLN A 85 11.95 -18.85 26.67
N SER A 86 11.86 -18.62 25.36
CA SER A 86 13.01 -18.69 24.44
C SER A 86 13.77 -17.36 24.27
N GLU A 87 13.07 -16.23 24.33
CA GLU A 87 13.58 -14.87 24.10
C GLU A 87 12.98 -13.85 25.10
N PRO A 88 13.49 -13.79 26.33
CA PRO A 88 12.92 -12.98 27.42
C PRO A 88 12.93 -11.46 27.20
N GLY A 89 13.50 -10.95 26.10
CA GLY A 89 13.54 -9.53 25.74
C GLY A 89 12.52 -9.09 24.69
N VAL A 90 11.76 -10.01 24.09
CA VAL A 90 10.79 -9.67 23.04
C VAL A 90 9.41 -9.45 23.65
N GLU A 91 8.91 -8.22 23.55
CA GLU A 91 7.55 -7.87 23.97
C GLU A 91 6.56 -8.10 22.80
N ILE A 92 5.79 -9.17 22.88
CA ILE A 92 4.74 -9.48 21.91
C ILE A 92 3.45 -8.83 22.40
N LYS A 93 3.02 -7.76 21.72
CA LYS A 93 1.78 -7.04 22.08
C LYS A 93 0.54 -7.77 21.58
N GLU A 94 0.33 -7.75 20.26
CA GLU A 94 -0.82 -8.39 19.59
C GLU A 94 -0.43 -8.88 18.20
N LEU A 95 -0.99 -10.02 17.78
CA LEU A 95 -0.82 -10.52 16.43
C LEU A 95 -1.57 -9.62 15.44
N ASN A 96 -0.84 -9.09 14.46
CA ASN A 96 -1.44 -8.39 13.34
C ASN A 96 -2.04 -9.39 12.32
N SER A 97 -2.66 -8.87 11.27
CA SER A 97 -3.29 -9.69 10.23
C SER A 97 -2.33 -10.66 9.55
N PHE A 98 -1.04 -10.32 9.43
CA PHE A 98 -0.03 -11.22 8.90
C PHE A 98 0.26 -12.39 9.84
N GLY A 99 0.33 -12.13 11.16
CA GLY A 99 0.51 -13.18 12.16
C GLY A 99 -0.66 -14.17 12.18
N VAL A 100 -1.90 -13.64 12.17
CA VAL A 100 -3.11 -14.47 12.09
C VAL A 100 -3.14 -15.26 10.78
N GLY A 101 -2.81 -14.62 9.66
CA GLY A 101 -2.74 -15.27 8.35
C GLY A 101 -1.71 -16.39 8.30
N ALA A 102 -0.52 -16.19 8.88
CA ALA A 102 0.53 -17.20 8.95
C ALA A 102 0.11 -18.41 9.80
N TYR A 103 -0.52 -18.17 10.95
CA TYR A 103 -1.07 -19.24 11.79
C TYR A 103 -2.13 -20.05 11.04
N ASN A 104 -3.12 -19.37 10.45
CA ASN A 104 -4.17 -20.03 9.68
C ASN A 104 -3.60 -20.82 8.49
N ALA A 105 -2.59 -20.28 7.78
CA ALA A 105 -1.95 -20.98 6.66
C ALA A 105 -1.21 -22.25 7.13
N ALA A 106 -0.50 -22.19 8.25
CA ALA A 106 0.18 -23.35 8.82
C ALA A 106 -0.82 -24.42 9.29
N SER A 107 -1.87 -24.04 10.01
CA SER A 107 -2.94 -24.96 10.42
C SER A 107 -3.67 -25.57 9.23
N ALA A 108 -3.99 -24.77 8.20
CA ALA A 108 -4.60 -25.27 6.96
C ALA A 108 -3.74 -26.34 6.30
N LEU A 109 -2.42 -26.09 6.20
CA LEU A 109 -1.50 -27.05 5.61
C LEU A 109 -1.42 -28.34 6.43
N ALA A 110 -1.33 -28.23 7.76
CA ALA A 110 -1.30 -29.38 8.66
C ALA A 110 -2.57 -30.23 8.54
N GLU A 111 -3.76 -29.62 8.63
CA GLU A 111 -5.05 -30.31 8.51
C GLU A 111 -5.21 -30.96 7.12
N ALA A 112 -4.75 -30.29 6.05
CA ALA A 112 -4.77 -30.86 4.71
C ALA A 112 -3.88 -32.11 4.61
N ILE A 113 -2.65 -32.07 5.14
CA ILE A 113 -1.71 -33.19 5.17
C ILE A 113 -2.28 -34.37 5.96
N GLU A 114 -2.77 -34.14 7.18
CA GLU A 114 -3.38 -35.17 8.03
C GLU A 114 -4.61 -35.80 7.36
N SER A 115 -5.45 -34.98 6.72
CA SER A 115 -6.64 -35.43 6.00
C SER A 115 -6.35 -36.28 4.77
N THR A 116 -5.15 -36.19 4.19
CA THR A 116 -4.74 -37.10 3.11
C THR A 116 -4.34 -38.49 3.62
N GLY A 117 -4.40 -38.72 4.94
CA GLY A 117 -4.15 -40.04 5.53
C GLY A 117 -2.69 -40.44 5.45
N MET A 118 -1.77 -39.46 5.43
CA MET A 118 -0.33 -39.69 5.47
C MET A 118 0.04 -40.38 6.78
N LYS A 119 0.07 -41.71 6.78
CA LYS A 119 0.89 -42.46 7.73
C LYS A 119 2.33 -42.04 7.48
N HIS A 120 3.11 -41.75 8.52
CA HIS A 120 4.56 -41.50 8.44
C HIS A 120 5.18 -42.46 7.42
N SER A 121 5.35 -41.98 6.18
CA SER A 121 5.92 -42.78 5.11
C SER A 121 7.41 -42.66 5.30
N GLU A 122 8.04 -43.73 5.76
CA GLU A 122 9.49 -43.85 5.99
C GLU A 122 10.31 -43.63 4.70
N ASN A 123 9.67 -43.40 3.55
CA ASN A 123 10.32 -43.25 2.26
C ASN A 123 10.18 -41.85 1.67
N TRP A 124 10.39 -40.81 2.47
CA TRP A 124 10.66 -39.47 1.93
C TRP A 124 12.11 -39.44 1.44
N ALA A 125 12.28 -39.84 0.17
CA ALA A 125 13.45 -39.59 -0.67
C ALA A 125 14.79 -39.49 0.08
N GLU A 126 15.35 -40.65 0.45
CA GLU A 126 16.81 -40.77 0.40
C GLU A 126 17.26 -40.39 -1.02
N GLY A 127 17.88 -39.21 -1.17
CA GLY A 127 18.66 -38.92 -2.38
C GLY A 127 18.12 -37.86 -3.35
N ALA A 128 17.60 -36.73 -2.87
CA ALA A 128 17.54 -35.53 -3.70
C ALA A 128 18.09 -34.32 -2.94
N GLY A 129 19.41 -34.30 -2.76
CA GLY A 129 20.10 -33.02 -2.58
C GLY A 129 19.73 -32.12 -3.76
N LEU A 130 19.31 -30.90 -3.46
CA LEU A 130 18.89 -29.90 -4.45
C LEU A 130 20.08 -29.53 -5.35
N ASN A 131 20.33 -30.31 -6.40
CA ASN A 131 21.18 -29.87 -7.51
C ASN A 131 20.36 -28.88 -8.34
N LEU A 132 20.60 -27.58 -8.11
CA LEU A 132 19.98 -26.43 -8.78
C LEU A 132 20.06 -26.47 -10.33
N LEU A 133 20.86 -27.35 -10.91
CA LEU A 133 21.03 -27.54 -12.37
C LEU A 133 20.07 -28.59 -12.99
N GLY A 134 19.25 -29.26 -12.18
CA GLY A 134 18.36 -30.35 -12.59
C GLY A 134 16.87 -30.00 -12.67
N LEU A 135 16.50 -28.78 -13.07
CA LEU A 135 15.08 -28.35 -13.08
C LEU A 135 14.21 -29.24 -14.00
N GLY A 136 14.81 -29.83 -15.05
CA GLY A 136 14.16 -30.80 -15.95
C GLY A 136 13.93 -32.21 -15.37
N THR A 137 14.49 -32.53 -14.19
CA THR A 137 14.28 -33.82 -13.51
C THR A 137 13.33 -33.73 -12.31
N LEU A 138 12.77 -32.54 -12.03
CA LEU A 138 11.78 -32.35 -10.99
C LEU A 138 10.51 -33.16 -11.33
N ARG A 139 10.25 -34.19 -10.54
CA ARG A 139 9.02 -34.98 -10.66
C ARG A 139 7.90 -34.27 -9.92
N VAL A 140 6.71 -34.27 -10.52
CA VAL A 140 5.49 -33.80 -9.86
C VAL A 140 5.14 -34.77 -8.73
N SER A 141 4.95 -34.23 -7.53
CA SER A 141 4.49 -35.02 -6.38
C SER A 141 3.09 -35.58 -6.66
N ASN A 142 2.93 -36.89 -6.52
CA ASN A 142 1.64 -37.58 -6.59
C ASN A 142 0.68 -37.18 -5.45
N ILE A 143 1.22 -36.70 -4.34
CA ILE A 143 0.47 -36.29 -3.15
C ILE A 143 0.12 -34.79 -3.20
N GLY A 144 0.94 -33.98 -3.90
CA GLY A 144 0.74 -32.53 -3.98
C GLY A 144 -0.63 -32.12 -4.51
N SER A 145 -1.19 -32.87 -5.47
CA SER A 145 -2.55 -32.63 -5.99
C SER A 145 -3.63 -32.93 -4.96
N ALA A 146 -3.45 -33.96 -4.13
CA ALA A 146 -4.38 -34.30 -3.05
C ALA A 146 -4.35 -33.24 -1.94
N ILE A 147 -3.16 -32.77 -1.54
CA ILE A 147 -3.01 -31.67 -0.58
C ILE A 147 -3.64 -30.40 -1.13
N LEU A 148 -3.34 -30.02 -2.38
CA LEU A 148 -3.93 -28.84 -3.02
C LEU A 148 -5.45 -28.93 -3.07
N SER A 149 -6.00 -30.09 -3.46
CA SER A 149 -7.44 -30.32 -3.46
C SER A 149 -8.05 -30.16 -2.08
N LYS A 150 -7.38 -30.62 -1.02
CA LYS A 150 -7.83 -30.39 0.36
C LYS A 150 -7.78 -28.91 0.75
N ILE A 151 -6.74 -28.19 0.38
CA ILE A 151 -6.61 -26.75 0.66
C ILE A 151 -7.72 -25.94 -0.02
N THR A 152 -8.08 -26.28 -1.26
CA THR A 152 -9.08 -25.52 -2.02
C THR A 152 -10.53 -25.89 -1.69
N SER A 153 -10.78 -27.10 -1.17
CA SER A 153 -12.15 -27.59 -0.93
C SER A 153 -12.61 -27.54 0.54
N SER A 154 -11.69 -27.38 1.50
CA SER A 154 -12.03 -27.54 2.93
C SER A 154 -12.41 -26.22 3.61
N GLN A 155 -13.41 -26.28 4.48
CA GLN A 155 -13.57 -25.31 5.56
C GLN A 155 -12.73 -25.79 6.75
N PHE A 156 -11.56 -25.19 6.94
CA PHE A 156 -10.62 -25.57 7.99
C PHE A 156 -11.19 -25.25 9.38
N ARG A 157 -11.06 -26.21 10.29
CA ARG A 157 -11.69 -26.14 11.62
C ARG A 157 -10.92 -25.24 12.59
N GLU A 158 -9.60 -25.20 12.43
CA GLU A 158 -8.69 -24.51 13.35
C GLU A 158 -8.52 -23.02 13.05
N PHE A 159 -9.25 -22.49 12.08
CA PHE A 159 -9.16 -21.08 11.76
C PHE A 159 -9.57 -20.22 12.96
N VAL A 160 -8.63 -19.34 13.31
CA VAL A 160 -8.80 -18.35 14.37
C VAL A 160 -9.74 -17.24 13.89
N GLU A 161 -9.67 -16.93 12.59
CA GLU A 161 -10.66 -16.19 11.80
C GLU A 161 -10.75 -16.81 10.40
N GLN A 162 -11.89 -16.69 9.72
CA GLN A 162 -11.99 -17.13 8.33
C GLN A 162 -10.99 -16.37 7.45
N PHE A 163 -10.40 -17.07 6.49
CA PHE A 163 -9.48 -16.54 5.49
C PHE A 163 -10.22 -15.69 4.44
N GLN A 164 -11.05 -14.74 4.89
CA GLN A 164 -11.69 -13.78 4.00
C GLN A 164 -10.70 -12.64 3.74
N PRO A 165 -10.63 -12.12 2.49
CA PRO A 165 -9.96 -10.86 2.22
C PRO A 165 -10.44 -9.83 3.23
N GLN A 166 -9.50 -9.14 3.86
CA GLN A 166 -9.87 -8.14 4.85
C GLN A 166 -10.50 -6.95 4.13
N ASP A 167 -11.83 -6.97 4.11
CA ASP A 167 -12.64 -5.92 3.52
C ASP A 167 -12.76 -4.69 4.41
N THR A 168 -12.22 -4.75 5.64
CA THR A 168 -12.31 -3.67 6.62
C THR A 168 -10.93 -3.25 7.11
N TYR A 169 -10.69 -1.93 7.09
CA TYR A 169 -9.48 -1.29 7.61
C TYR A 169 -9.87 -0.33 8.72
N GLU A 170 -9.11 -0.34 9.82
CA GLU A 170 -9.11 0.73 10.79
C GLU A 170 -8.31 1.92 10.26
N ILE A 171 -8.85 3.12 10.42
CA ILE A 171 -8.15 4.35 10.11
C ILE A 171 -7.57 4.89 11.42
N LEU A 172 -6.26 5.01 11.46
CA LEU A 172 -5.50 5.38 12.64
C LEU A 172 -4.76 6.70 12.39
N ASN A 173 -4.73 7.55 13.40
CA ASN A 173 -3.95 8.79 13.42
C ASN A 173 -2.89 8.71 14.52
N VAL A 174 -1.63 8.95 14.14
CA VAL A 174 -0.46 8.86 15.03
C VAL A 174 -0.31 10.16 15.82
N ILE A 175 -0.32 10.06 17.15
CA ILE A 175 -0.25 11.20 18.08
C ILE A 175 0.76 10.90 19.20
N GLY A 176 1.87 11.62 19.21
CA GLY A 176 2.93 11.50 20.20
C GLY A 176 3.61 10.13 20.10
N ARG A 177 3.46 9.32 21.15
CA ARG A 177 3.92 7.91 21.21
C ARG A 177 2.77 6.91 21.10
N GLY A 178 1.57 7.39 20.81
CA GLY A 178 0.36 6.59 20.70
C GLY A 178 -0.40 6.84 19.40
N LYS A 179 -1.47 6.09 19.21
CA LYS A 179 -2.34 6.20 18.04
C LYS A 179 -3.77 6.29 18.51
N ARG A 180 -4.58 6.97 17.72
CA ARG A 180 -6.01 7.08 17.91
C ARG A 180 -6.72 6.54 16.68
N ARG A 181 -7.71 5.67 16.89
CA ARG A 181 -8.63 5.29 15.82
C ARG A 181 -9.54 6.46 15.50
N VAL A 182 -9.67 6.79 14.22
CA VAL A 182 -10.52 7.89 13.74
C VAL A 182 -11.66 7.40 12.84
N GLY A 183 -11.72 6.09 12.57
CA GLY A 183 -12.82 5.46 11.86
C GLY A 183 -12.41 4.14 11.23
N PHE A 184 -13.21 3.69 10.28
CA PHE A 184 -13.06 2.48 9.51
C PHE A 184 -13.29 2.78 8.03
N TRP A 185 -12.73 1.93 7.17
CA TRP A 185 -13.11 1.85 5.78
C TRP A 185 -13.49 0.42 5.45
N ASN A 186 -14.61 0.23 4.77
CA ASN A 186 -15.07 -1.07 4.29
C ASN A 186 -15.34 -1.01 2.78
N SER A 187 -15.06 -2.08 2.05
CA SER A 187 -15.27 -2.13 0.59
C SER A 187 -16.74 -1.97 0.17
N ALA A 188 -17.69 -2.45 0.98
CA ALA A 188 -19.13 -2.37 0.71
C ALA A 188 -19.75 -1.03 1.14
N TYR A 189 -19.29 -0.47 2.27
CA TYR A 189 -19.93 0.70 2.89
C TYR A 189 -19.10 1.99 2.81
N GLY A 190 -17.86 1.92 2.34
CA GLY A 190 -16.94 3.06 2.32
C GLY A 190 -16.46 3.44 3.72
N LEU A 191 -16.31 4.74 3.98
CA LEU A 191 -15.85 5.25 5.27
C LEU A 191 -16.97 5.19 6.33
N MET A 192 -16.62 4.72 7.53
CA MET A 192 -17.54 4.55 8.65
C MET A 192 -16.89 5.01 9.96
N THR A 193 -17.69 5.49 10.92
CA THR A 193 -17.19 5.78 12.28
C THR A 193 -17.10 4.52 13.13
N GLU A 194 -17.97 3.54 12.89
CA GLU A 194 -18.06 2.28 13.62
C GLU A 194 -18.21 1.12 12.63
N VAL A 195 -17.84 -0.09 13.03
CA VAL A 195 -17.88 -1.30 12.17
C VAL A 195 -19.32 -1.65 11.74
N ASN A 196 -20.33 -1.25 12.54
CA ASN A 196 -21.75 -1.45 12.26
C ASN A 196 -22.50 -0.10 12.32
N PRO A 197 -22.53 0.69 11.24
CA PRO A 197 -23.20 1.98 11.25
C PRO A 197 -24.72 1.81 11.41
N SER A 198 -25.30 2.45 12.42
CA SER A 198 -26.75 2.69 12.41
C SER A 198 -27.06 3.67 11.28
N ILE A 199 -28.09 3.36 10.47
CA ILE A 199 -28.43 4.03 9.20
C ILE A 199 -28.73 5.54 9.35
N ASN A 200 -28.83 6.06 10.58
CA ASN A 200 -29.36 7.39 10.87
C ASN A 200 -28.38 8.43 11.43
N SER A 201 -27.06 8.19 11.44
CA SER A 201 -26.11 9.20 11.96
C SER A 201 -25.47 10.04 10.85
N SER A 202 -26.11 11.15 10.50
CA SER A 202 -25.50 12.21 9.69
C SER A 202 -24.74 13.20 10.58
N SER A 203 -23.41 13.28 10.40
CA SER A 203 -22.65 14.55 10.36
C SER A 203 -21.12 14.38 10.46
N LYS A 204 -20.58 13.22 10.86
CA LYS A 204 -19.13 12.95 10.79
C LYS A 204 -18.86 11.51 10.36
N ILE A 205 -18.19 11.36 9.22
CA ILE A 205 -17.80 10.06 8.64
C ILE A 205 -16.51 9.53 9.30
N LEU A 206 -15.67 10.43 9.81
CA LEU A 206 -14.47 10.13 10.59
C LEU A 206 -14.40 11.06 11.81
N GLU A 207 -13.76 10.60 12.89
CA GLU A 207 -13.33 11.46 13.97
C GLU A 207 -12.27 12.46 13.50
N THR A 208 -12.06 13.51 14.29
CA THR A 208 -11.09 14.56 13.96
C THR A 208 -9.67 14.00 13.87
N ILE A 209 -9.05 14.21 12.70
CA ILE A 209 -7.66 13.87 12.44
C ILE A 209 -6.77 15.07 12.82
N ILE A 210 -5.71 14.79 13.56
CA ILE A 210 -4.65 15.74 13.84
C ILE A 210 -3.54 15.52 12.82
N TRP A 211 -3.36 16.48 11.93
CA TRP A 211 -2.34 16.49 10.89
C TRP A 211 -1.00 16.98 11.44
N PRO A 212 0.11 16.76 10.69
CA PRO A 212 1.41 17.29 11.05
C PRO A 212 1.39 18.79 11.39
N GLY A 213 2.24 19.19 12.33
CA GLY A 213 2.19 20.53 12.93
C GLY A 213 0.99 20.79 13.85
N PHE A 214 0.32 19.74 14.34
CA PHE A 214 -0.85 19.82 15.23
C PHE A 214 -2.05 20.54 14.61
N SER A 215 -2.20 20.45 13.28
CA SER A 215 -3.31 21.08 12.57
C SER A 215 -4.56 20.21 12.63
N LEU A 216 -5.71 20.80 12.98
CA LEU A 216 -7.02 20.16 12.86
C LEU A 216 -7.60 20.26 11.45
N ALA A 217 -7.10 21.21 10.66
CA ALA A 217 -7.43 21.31 9.25
C ALA A 217 -6.54 20.34 8.46
N ALA A 218 -7.18 19.56 7.58
CA ALA A 218 -6.44 18.81 6.57
C ALA A 218 -5.60 19.78 5.73
N PRO A 219 -4.40 19.38 5.30
CA PRO A 219 -3.65 20.12 4.30
C PRO A 219 -4.57 20.36 3.11
N GLU A 220 -4.56 21.58 2.58
CA GLU A 220 -5.33 21.88 1.38
C GLU A 220 -4.87 20.95 0.27
N SER A 221 -5.74 20.02 -0.15
CA SER A 221 -5.39 19.14 -1.26
C SER A 221 -5.14 20.00 -2.48
N TRP A 222 -4.04 19.74 -3.20
CA TRP A 222 -3.82 20.24 -4.55
C TRP A 222 -5.09 20.14 -5.42
N LEU A 223 -5.93 19.11 -5.24
CA LEU A 223 -7.21 18.95 -5.95
C LEU A 223 -8.18 20.13 -5.73
N PHE A 224 -8.19 20.77 -4.56
CA PHE A 224 -9.04 21.95 -4.30
C PHE A 224 -8.49 23.23 -4.96
N GLN A 225 -7.17 23.38 -5.00
CA GLN A 225 -6.50 24.46 -5.75
C GLN A 225 -6.67 24.31 -7.28
N MET A 226 -7.01 23.09 -7.72
CA MET A 226 -7.13 22.67 -9.11
C MET A 226 -8.58 22.58 -9.61
N SER A 227 -9.57 22.85 -8.76
CA SER A 227 -10.96 22.98 -9.19
C SER A 227 -11.08 24.13 -10.21
N GLY A 228 -11.17 23.76 -11.49
CA GLY A 228 -11.20 24.69 -12.62
C GLY A 228 -9.88 24.95 -13.35
N LYS A 229 -8.76 24.31 -12.97
CA LYS A 229 -7.47 24.41 -13.70
C LYS A 229 -7.12 23.07 -14.39
N SER A 230 -6.74 23.13 -15.67
CA SER A 230 -6.31 21.97 -16.44
C SER A 230 -4.81 21.68 -16.20
N PHE A 231 -4.46 20.45 -15.85
CA PHE A 231 -3.06 20.01 -15.76
C PHE A 231 -2.37 20.11 -17.11
N ARG A 232 -1.14 20.62 -17.17
CA ARG A 232 -0.34 20.60 -18.39
C ARG A 232 0.67 19.47 -18.32
N ILE A 233 0.52 18.45 -19.18
CA ILE A 233 1.42 17.31 -19.23
C ILE A 233 2.47 17.58 -20.30
N GLY A 234 3.70 17.84 -19.87
CA GLY A 234 4.84 18.03 -20.76
C GLY A 234 5.24 16.72 -21.41
N VAL A 235 5.11 16.66 -22.74
CA VAL A 235 5.46 15.48 -23.54
C VAL A 235 6.77 15.76 -24.29
N PRO A 236 7.89 15.09 -23.95
CA PRO A 236 9.15 15.31 -24.63
C PRO A 236 9.06 14.86 -26.09
N VAL A 237 9.45 15.74 -27.01
CA VAL A 237 9.50 15.42 -28.45
C VAL A 237 10.86 14.82 -28.77
N ASN A 238 11.02 13.53 -28.48
CA ASN A 238 12.23 12.78 -28.83
C ASN A 238 12.05 12.09 -30.18
N GLY A 239 12.91 12.41 -31.15
CA GLY A 239 12.90 11.78 -32.48
C GLY A 239 13.50 10.37 -32.54
N GLY A 240 13.86 9.76 -31.40
CA GLY A 240 14.62 8.51 -31.35
C GLY A 240 13.76 7.24 -31.32
N PHE A 241 12.69 7.22 -30.52
CA PHE A 241 11.83 6.05 -30.30
C PHE A 241 10.37 6.51 -30.13
N PRO A 242 9.49 6.31 -31.13
CA PRO A 242 8.10 6.72 -31.06
C PRO A 242 7.22 5.81 -30.18
N GLU A 243 7.69 4.63 -29.80
CA GLU A 243 6.89 3.62 -29.10
C GLU A 243 6.49 4.04 -27.66
N PRO A 244 7.40 4.61 -26.84
CA PRO A 244 7.05 5.03 -25.47
C PRO A 244 6.16 6.28 -25.47
N VAL A 245 6.48 7.26 -26.33
CA VAL A 245 5.73 8.50 -26.50
C VAL A 245 5.91 9.00 -27.94
N ASN A 246 4.81 9.35 -28.60
CA ASN A 246 4.77 9.86 -29.96
C ASN A 246 3.92 11.12 -30.08
N LEU A 247 4.25 11.96 -31.05
CA LEU A 247 3.53 13.17 -31.41
C LEU A 247 3.18 13.11 -32.90
N TYR A 248 1.89 13.18 -33.20
CA TYR A 248 1.39 13.31 -34.57
C TYR A 248 0.87 14.74 -34.76
N HIS A 249 1.46 15.47 -35.69
CA HIS A 249 0.98 16.78 -36.10
C HIS A 249 0.22 16.64 -37.41
N ASP A 250 -1.10 16.84 -37.36
CA ASP A 250 -1.93 16.93 -38.54
C ASP A 250 -1.79 18.34 -39.13
N GLN A 251 -1.04 18.45 -40.22
CA GLN A 251 -0.78 19.70 -40.93
C GLN A 251 -2.03 20.31 -41.57
N GLN A 252 -3.06 19.51 -41.88
CA GLN A 252 -4.28 20.01 -42.53
C GLN A 252 -5.22 20.68 -41.52
N ASN A 253 -5.27 20.15 -40.30
CA ASN A 253 -6.15 20.66 -39.23
C ASN A 253 -5.39 21.45 -38.15
N ASN A 254 -4.07 21.62 -38.30
CA ASN A 254 -3.14 22.17 -37.31
C ASN A 254 -3.34 21.57 -35.90
N LYS A 255 -3.62 20.26 -35.83
CA LYS A 255 -3.95 19.55 -34.60
C LYS A 255 -2.78 18.67 -34.20
N THR A 256 -2.38 18.76 -32.93
CA THR A 256 -1.38 17.87 -32.35
C THR A 256 -2.09 16.78 -31.56
N THR A 257 -1.82 15.51 -31.89
CA THR A 257 -2.27 14.36 -31.11
C THR A 257 -1.06 13.64 -30.52
N PHE A 258 -1.24 13.10 -29.32
CA PHE A 258 -0.21 12.40 -28.57
C PHE A 258 -0.59 10.93 -28.48
N GLY A 259 0.40 10.04 -28.55
CA GLY A 259 0.20 8.60 -28.43
C GLY A 259 1.45 7.90 -27.90
N GLY A 260 1.42 6.57 -27.86
CA GLY A 260 2.52 5.75 -27.33
C GLY A 260 2.20 5.19 -25.95
N PHE A 261 2.99 4.19 -25.54
CA PHE A 261 2.71 3.37 -24.35
C PHE A 261 2.46 4.20 -23.09
N CYS A 262 3.24 5.24 -22.83
CA CYS A 262 3.09 6.04 -21.62
C CYS A 262 1.76 6.82 -21.63
N ILE A 263 1.36 7.35 -22.79
CA ILE A 263 0.10 8.08 -22.99
C ILE A 263 -1.08 7.13 -22.72
N ASP A 264 -1.04 5.92 -23.29
CA ASP A 264 -2.10 4.92 -23.11
C ASP A 264 -2.21 4.48 -21.65
N VAL A 265 -1.08 4.22 -20.98
CA VAL A 265 -1.04 3.87 -19.55
C VAL A 265 -1.59 4.99 -18.67
N PHE A 266 -1.22 6.23 -18.95
CA PHE A 266 -1.71 7.39 -18.21
C PHE A 266 -3.21 7.58 -18.42
N GLN A 267 -3.69 7.51 -19.66
CA GLN A 267 -5.12 7.63 -19.96
C GLN A 267 -5.92 6.53 -19.27
N ALA A 268 -5.46 5.27 -19.35
CA ALA A 268 -6.11 4.16 -18.67
C ALA A 268 -6.10 4.31 -17.14
N ALA A 269 -5.07 4.95 -16.57
CA ALA A 269 -5.04 5.28 -15.15
C ALA A 269 -6.05 6.36 -14.80
N VAL A 270 -6.15 7.44 -15.60
CA VAL A 270 -7.11 8.53 -15.40
C VAL A 270 -8.55 8.02 -15.55
N ASP A 271 -8.85 7.19 -16.55
CA ASP A 271 -10.19 6.63 -16.79
C ASP A 271 -10.68 5.75 -15.63
N ARG A 272 -9.78 5.28 -14.76
CA ARG A 272 -10.10 4.49 -13.57
C ARG A 272 -10.23 5.32 -12.30
N LEU A 273 -9.96 6.62 -12.35
CA LEU A 273 -10.11 7.47 -11.18
C LEU A 273 -11.59 7.67 -10.86
N LEU A 274 -11.91 7.66 -9.57
CA LEU A 274 -13.28 7.90 -9.07
C LEU A 274 -13.67 9.39 -9.11
N PHE A 275 -12.83 10.23 -9.71
CA PHE A 275 -13.01 11.67 -9.83
C PHE A 275 -12.42 12.17 -11.15
N GLU A 276 -13.03 13.20 -11.70
CA GLU A 276 -12.64 13.76 -12.99
C GLU A 276 -11.40 14.66 -12.84
N ILE A 277 -10.43 14.48 -13.75
CA ILE A 277 -9.24 15.33 -13.85
C ILE A 277 -9.24 15.99 -15.22
N SER A 278 -9.14 17.33 -15.26
CA SER A 278 -8.91 18.07 -16.51
C SER A 278 -7.43 18.20 -16.77
N PHE A 279 -6.97 17.80 -17.96
CA PHE A 279 -5.58 17.93 -18.37
C PHE A 279 -5.45 18.19 -19.87
N GLU A 280 -4.34 18.82 -20.27
CA GLU A 280 -3.90 19.00 -21.64
C GLU A 280 -2.46 18.49 -21.81
N TYR A 281 -2.16 17.91 -22.95
CA TYR A 281 -0.79 17.56 -23.33
C TYR A 281 -0.15 18.76 -24.02
N VAL A 282 1.09 19.07 -23.62
CA VAL A 282 1.86 20.19 -24.17
C VAL A 282 3.19 19.64 -24.70
N PRO A 283 3.51 19.88 -25.98
CA PRO A 283 4.76 19.39 -26.55
C PRO A 283 5.95 20.15 -25.95
N PHE A 284 6.95 19.41 -25.48
CA PHE A 284 8.21 19.95 -25.02
C PHE A 284 9.28 19.67 -26.08
N TYR A 285 9.55 20.68 -26.91
CA TYR A 285 10.52 20.57 -27.99
C TYR A 285 11.96 20.78 -27.47
N ASN A 286 12.91 20.06 -28.08
CA ASN A 286 14.32 20.07 -27.69
C ASN A 286 15.02 21.44 -27.74
N HIS A 287 14.43 22.46 -28.40
CA HIS A 287 14.93 23.83 -28.35
C HIS A 287 14.63 24.55 -27.02
N TYR A 288 13.85 23.94 -26.13
CA TYR A 288 13.55 24.43 -24.77
C TYR A 288 14.40 23.78 -23.66
N GLY A 289 15.32 22.87 -24.01
CA GLY A 289 16.21 22.18 -23.08
C GLY A 289 16.20 20.66 -23.24
N SER A 290 17.09 19.99 -22.50
CA SER A 290 17.16 18.53 -22.35
C SER A 290 16.03 18.00 -21.46
N TYR A 291 15.86 16.67 -21.42
CA TYR A 291 14.94 16.02 -20.47
C TYR A 291 15.24 16.40 -19.01
N SER A 292 16.52 16.54 -18.64
CA SER A 292 16.93 16.99 -17.32
C SER A 292 16.48 18.43 -17.04
N ASP A 293 16.47 19.30 -18.05
CA ASP A 293 15.98 20.69 -17.92
C ASP A 293 14.46 20.73 -17.77
N LEU A 294 13.74 19.82 -18.42
CA LEU A 294 12.30 19.64 -18.24
C LEU A 294 11.97 19.18 -16.80
N VAL A 295 12.69 18.18 -16.28
CA VAL A 295 12.55 17.72 -14.90
C VAL A 295 12.92 18.83 -13.90
N TYR A 296 13.96 19.61 -14.20
CA TYR A 296 14.38 20.74 -13.37
C TYR A 296 13.37 21.91 -13.41
N GLN A 297 12.74 22.20 -14.55
CA GLN A 297 11.66 23.19 -14.66
C GLN A 297 10.41 22.78 -13.85
N VAL A 298 10.08 21.49 -13.80
CA VAL A 298 9.02 20.99 -12.90
C VAL A 298 9.39 21.17 -11.44
N TYR A 299 10.66 20.92 -11.08
CA TYR A 299 11.16 21.11 -9.72
C TYR A 299 11.11 22.57 -9.28
N LEU A 300 11.40 23.52 -10.18
CA LEU A 300 11.43 24.95 -9.89
C LEU A 300 10.03 25.61 -9.82
N GLU A 301 8.95 24.89 -10.14
CA GLU A 301 7.58 25.45 -10.25
C GLU A 301 7.48 26.62 -11.25
N GLU A 302 8.48 26.85 -12.12
CA GLU A 302 8.51 27.98 -13.06
C GLU A 302 7.41 27.89 -14.13
N LYS A 303 6.91 26.67 -14.37
CA LYS A 303 5.82 26.36 -15.29
C LYS A 303 4.96 25.26 -14.68
N ASP A 304 3.63 25.36 -14.83
CA ASP A 304 2.63 24.40 -14.33
C ASP A 304 2.64 23.04 -15.10
N TYR A 305 3.81 22.47 -15.37
CA TYR A 305 3.97 21.21 -16.09
C TYR A 305 4.15 20.02 -15.15
N LYS A 306 3.55 18.88 -15.51
CA LYS A 306 3.92 17.54 -14.99
C LYS A 306 4.54 16.74 -16.14
N VAL A 307 5.60 15.98 -15.87
CA VAL A 307 6.41 15.36 -16.92
C VAL A 307 6.13 13.88 -17.06
N MET A 308 5.87 13.46 -18.28
CA MET A 308 5.75 12.04 -18.61
C MET A 308 7.13 11.44 -18.83
N ARG A 309 7.45 10.38 -18.08
CA ARG A 309 8.75 9.71 -18.08
C ARG A 309 8.71 8.48 -18.99
N PRO A 310 9.45 8.46 -20.13
CA PRO A 310 9.48 7.32 -21.04
C PRO A 310 10.42 6.18 -20.60
N ASP A 311 11.22 6.39 -19.56
CA ASP A 311 12.19 5.44 -19.02
C ASP A 311 11.51 4.42 -18.07
N LEU A 312 11.37 3.19 -18.59
CA LEU A 312 11.42 1.93 -17.83
C LEU A 312 12.87 1.51 -17.63
#